data_AF-A0A8S9Y378-F1
#
_entry.id   AF-A0A8S9Y378-F1
#
_cell.length_a   1.000
_cell.length_b   1.000
_cell.length_c   1.000
_cell.angle_alpha   90.00
_cell.angle_beta   90.00
_cell.angle_gamma   90.00
#
_symmetry.space_group_name_H-M   'P 1'
#
loop_
_entity.id
_entity.type
_entity.pdbx_description
1 polymer ?
#
loop_
_entity_poly.entity_id
_entity_poly.type
_entity_poly.pdbx_seq_one_letter_code
_entity_poly.pdbx_strand_id
1 'polypeptide(L)'
;MVYFVSAVASPILGYVVDRTGWNVFWVFIATLGTIGAHSLLAFTYLDPYYAIVLLGLAYSMCASALWPMISLVVPEYQLGSAYGVAQALQNLGLAVSTQLAGVVVDAGGYLLLEMFFLGWLFVALIVTLVMWIHDTRNTGILNMTVAQRDLYEIQKSPSMQQVLITEDVLDAASNELNEPQSEQDIRTDISPSWEKLIYLPTSTEL
;
A
#
# COMPACT_ATOMS: atom_id res chain seq x y z
N MET A 1 -4.72 -13.99 -31.35
CA MET A 1 -3.73 -14.94 -30.81
C MET A 1 -3.19 -14.50 -29.46
N VAL A 2 -2.81 -13.23 -29.28
CA VAL A 2 -2.45 -12.64 -27.97
C VAL A 2 -3.49 -12.92 -26.88
N TYR A 3 -4.77 -12.71 -27.21
CA TYR A 3 -5.89 -12.88 -26.27
C TYR A 3 -6.08 -14.32 -25.77
N PHE A 4 -5.71 -15.35 -26.55
CA PHE A 4 -5.83 -16.74 -26.11
C PHE A 4 -4.72 -17.13 -25.13
N VAL A 5 -3.50 -16.67 -25.39
CA VAL A 5 -2.34 -16.91 -24.50
C VAL A 5 -2.51 -16.14 -23.20
N SER A 6 -2.95 -14.87 -23.27
CA SER A 6 -3.31 -14.10 -22.07
C SER A 6 -4.52 -14.70 -21.35
N ALA A 7 -5.52 -15.27 -22.04
CA ALA A 7 -6.68 -15.88 -21.36
C ALA A 7 -6.29 -17.08 -20.47
N VAL A 8 -5.29 -17.88 -20.87
CA VAL A 8 -4.81 -19.02 -20.09
C VAL A 8 -3.77 -18.59 -19.04
N ALA A 9 -2.91 -17.63 -19.37
CA ALA A 9 -1.87 -17.15 -18.47
C ALA A 9 -2.41 -16.23 -17.36
N SER A 10 -3.45 -15.45 -17.63
CA SER A 10 -4.05 -14.51 -16.67
C SER A 10 -4.53 -15.14 -15.36
N PRO A 11 -5.22 -16.30 -15.31
CA PRO A 11 -5.61 -16.89 -14.02
C PRO A 11 -4.40 -17.40 -13.21
N ILE A 12 -3.36 -17.90 -13.87
CA ILE A 12 -2.15 -18.43 -13.19
C ILE A 12 -1.29 -17.27 -12.67
N LEU A 13 -1.00 -16.29 -13.53
CA LEU A 13 -0.21 -15.12 -13.15
C LEU A 13 -0.97 -14.21 -12.20
N GLY A 14 -2.28 -14.03 -12.39
CA GLY A 14 -3.15 -13.33 -11.45
C GLY A 14 -3.09 -13.98 -10.07
N TYR A 15 -3.24 -15.30 -9.98
CA TYR A 15 -3.13 -16.02 -8.71
C TYR A 15 -1.75 -15.88 -8.04
N VAL A 16 -0.65 -15.89 -8.83
CA VAL A 16 0.70 -15.68 -8.29
C VAL A 16 0.87 -14.24 -7.80
N VAL A 17 0.47 -13.24 -8.59
CA VAL A 17 0.55 -11.82 -8.21
C VAL A 17 -0.29 -11.53 -6.96
N ASP A 18 -1.51 -12.05 -6.92
CA ASP A 18 -2.44 -11.88 -5.79
C ASP A 18 -1.93 -12.56 -4.50
N ARG A 19 -1.25 -13.71 -4.62
CA ARG A 19 -0.70 -14.45 -3.45
C ARG A 19 0.60 -13.87 -2.90
N THR A 20 1.45 -13.30 -3.74
CA THR A 20 2.81 -12.90 -3.32
C THR A 20 2.80 -11.55 -2.59
N GLY A 21 1.75 -10.74 -2.75
CA GLY A 21 1.80 -9.32 -2.41
C GLY A 21 2.84 -8.59 -3.28
N TRP A 22 3.15 -7.32 -2.96
CA TRP A 22 4.19 -6.54 -3.65
C TRP A 22 3.81 -6.07 -5.06
N ASN A 23 2.61 -5.50 -5.19
CA ASN A 23 2.06 -5.04 -6.48
C ASN A 23 3.04 -4.15 -7.25
N VAL A 24 3.78 -3.27 -6.57
CA VAL A 24 4.74 -2.35 -7.21
C VAL A 24 5.91 -3.10 -7.86
N PHE A 25 6.40 -4.18 -7.24
CA PHE A 25 7.47 -5.01 -7.81
C PHE A 25 7.01 -5.74 -9.08
N TRP A 26 5.78 -6.25 -9.08
CA TRP A 26 5.20 -6.90 -10.25
C TRP A 26 4.98 -5.93 -11.41
N VAL A 27 4.54 -4.69 -11.14
CA VAL A 27 4.45 -3.64 -12.16
C VAL A 27 5.82 -3.31 -12.74
N PHE A 28 6.89 -3.31 -11.93
CA PHE A 28 8.25 -3.10 -12.41
C PHE A 28 8.70 -4.21 -13.36
N ILE A 29 8.51 -5.48 -12.99
CA ILE A 29 8.82 -6.63 -13.88
C ILE A 29 8.00 -6.56 -15.16
N ALA A 30 6.70 -6.28 -15.06
CA ALA A 30 5.83 -6.15 -16.22
C ALA A 30 6.31 -5.03 -17.16
N THR A 31 6.71 -3.88 -16.62
CA THR A 31 7.23 -2.75 -17.41
C THR A 31 8.51 -3.14 -18.16
N LEU A 32 9.45 -3.82 -17.49
CA LEU A 32 10.66 -4.34 -18.13
C LEU A 32 10.36 -5.37 -19.22
N GLY A 33 9.40 -6.27 -18.97
CA GLY A 33 8.93 -7.25 -19.96
C GLY A 33 8.36 -6.59 -21.22
N THR A 34 7.56 -5.54 -21.04
CA THR A 34 6.99 -4.75 -22.16
C THR A 34 8.07 -4.03 -22.96
N ILE A 35 9.07 -3.44 -22.30
CA ILE A 35 10.24 -2.85 -22.97
C ILE A 35 10.99 -3.91 -23.78
N GLY A 36 11.20 -5.10 -23.21
CA GLY A 36 11.83 -6.23 -23.90
C GLY A 36 11.04 -6.67 -25.14
N ALA A 37 9.70 -6.74 -25.04
CA ALA A 37 8.83 -7.10 -26.16
C ALA A 37 8.91 -6.09 -27.32
N HIS A 38 8.81 -4.79 -27.01
CA HIS A 38 8.94 -3.73 -28.03
C HIS A 38 10.36 -3.65 -28.59
N SER A 39 11.39 -3.91 -27.79
CA SER A 39 12.78 -3.98 -28.28
C SER A 39 12.96 -5.17 -29.24
N LEU A 40 12.33 -6.31 -28.96
CA LEU A 40 12.31 -7.45 -29.87
C LEU A 40 11.62 -7.09 -31.20
N LEU A 41 10.47 -6.42 -31.13
CA LEU A 41 9.71 -5.96 -32.30
C LEU A 41 10.47 -4.92 -33.14
N ALA A 42 11.17 -3.99 -32.47
CA ALA A 42 11.91 -2.92 -33.13
C ALA A 42 13.19 -3.41 -33.81
N PHE A 43 14.00 -4.23 -33.13
CA PHE A 43 15.34 -4.57 -33.60
C PHE A 43 15.44 -5.95 -34.25
N THR A 44 14.44 -6.81 -34.07
CA THR A 44 14.52 -8.20 -34.48
C THR A 44 13.49 -8.54 -35.56
N TYR A 45 13.96 -9.05 -36.69
CA TYR A 45 13.11 -9.68 -37.72
C TYR A 45 12.73 -11.13 -37.37
N LEU A 46 12.79 -11.51 -36.09
CA LEU A 46 12.34 -12.82 -35.62
C LEU A 46 10.81 -12.90 -35.73
N ASP A 47 10.29 -14.13 -35.75
CA ASP A 47 8.84 -14.35 -35.79
C ASP A 47 8.14 -13.55 -34.68
N PRO A 48 7.17 -12.67 -35.02
CA PRO A 48 6.52 -11.76 -34.08
C PRO A 48 5.74 -12.48 -32.98
N TYR A 49 5.56 -13.80 -33.12
CA TYR A 49 4.93 -14.67 -32.16
C TYR A 49 5.52 -14.54 -30.75
N TYR A 50 6.86 -14.55 -30.61
CA TYR A 50 7.51 -14.49 -29.30
C TYR A 50 7.28 -13.16 -28.59
N ALA A 51 7.38 -12.05 -29.32
CA ALA A 51 7.16 -10.72 -28.76
C ALA A 51 5.71 -10.51 -28.33
N ILE A 52 4.76 -11.00 -29.14
CA ILE A 52 3.33 -10.95 -28.84
C ILE A 52 2.99 -11.75 -27.56
N VAL A 53 3.58 -12.94 -27.40
CA VAL A 53 3.38 -13.75 -26.18
C VAL A 53 3.94 -13.01 -24.96
N LEU A 54 5.17 -12.49 -25.05
CA LEU A 54 5.78 -11.74 -23.95
C LEU A 54 4.98 -10.49 -23.57
N LEU A 55 4.48 -9.75 -24.57
CA LEU A 55 3.64 -8.58 -24.37
C LEU A 55 2.32 -8.94 -23.67
N GLY A 56 1.69 -10.05 -24.07
CA GLY A 56 0.47 -10.55 -23.43
C GLY A 56 0.68 -10.93 -21.96
N LEU A 57 1.81 -11.55 -21.62
CA LEU A 57 2.17 -11.89 -20.24
C LEU A 57 2.43 -10.62 -19.41
N ALA A 58 3.20 -9.68 -19.97
CA ALA A 58 3.51 -8.42 -19.31
C ALA A 58 2.25 -7.59 -19.04
N TYR A 59 1.33 -7.51 -20.01
CA TYR A 59 0.06 -6.81 -19.83
C TYR A 59 -0.81 -7.43 -18.73
N SER A 60 -0.93 -8.77 -18.70
CA SER A 60 -1.69 -9.46 -17.66
C SER A 60 -1.12 -9.19 -16.26
N MET A 61 0.21 -9.27 -16.09
CA MET A 61 0.86 -8.96 -14.81
C MET A 61 0.68 -7.49 -14.40
N CYS A 62 0.78 -6.58 -15.36
CA CYS A 62 0.58 -5.15 -15.14
C CYS A 62 -0.85 -4.87 -14.66
N ALA A 63 -1.86 -5.41 -15.33
CA ALA A 63 -3.26 -5.24 -14.98
C ALA A 63 -3.59 -5.86 -13.61
N SER A 64 -3.16 -7.10 -13.35
CA SER A 64 -3.42 -7.77 -12.08
C SER A 64 -2.79 -7.04 -10.89
N ALA A 65 -1.67 -6.34 -11.08
CA ALA A 65 -1.05 -5.54 -10.02
C ALA A 65 -1.60 -4.10 -9.93
N LEU A 66 -1.94 -3.46 -11.06
CA LEU A 66 -2.40 -2.05 -11.10
C LEU A 66 -3.79 -1.84 -10.49
N TRP A 67 -4.76 -2.68 -10.83
CA TRP A 67 -6.14 -2.48 -10.39
C TRP A 67 -6.29 -2.60 -8.86
N PRO A 68 -5.70 -3.61 -8.20
CA PRO A 68 -5.74 -3.68 -6.74
C PRO A 68 -5.13 -2.45 -6.07
N MET A 69 -4.05 -1.87 -6.61
CA MET A 69 -3.43 -0.67 -6.03
C MET A 69 -4.41 0.50 -5.90
N ILE A 70 -5.34 0.69 -6.83
CA ILE A 70 -6.37 1.75 -6.74
C ILE A 70 -7.26 1.50 -5.53
N SER A 71 -7.70 0.25 -5.32
CA SER A 71 -8.50 -0.10 -4.14
C SER A 71 -7.74 -0.05 -2.82
N LEU A 72 -6.40 -0.07 -2.84
CA LEU A 72 -5.61 0.04 -1.61
C LEU A 72 -5.44 1.49 -1.17
N VAL A 73 -5.42 2.43 -2.12
CA VAL A 73 -5.16 3.85 -1.88
C VAL A 73 -6.44 4.62 -1.57
N VAL A 74 -7.58 4.20 -2.14
CA VAL A 74 -8.85 4.93 -2.04
C VAL A 74 -9.76 4.28 -0.99
N PRO A 75 -10.41 5.08 -0.12
CA PRO A 75 -11.36 4.55 0.87
C PRO A 75 -12.60 3.92 0.21
N GLU A 76 -13.13 2.86 0.84
CA GLU A 76 -14.16 1.98 0.26
C GLU A 76 -15.40 2.70 -0.31
N TYR A 77 -15.86 3.74 0.37
CA TYR A 77 -17.05 4.49 -0.01
C TYR A 77 -16.90 5.31 -1.32
N GLN A 78 -15.68 5.52 -1.82
CA GLN A 78 -15.42 6.23 -3.09
C GLN A 78 -14.83 5.34 -4.18
N LEU A 79 -14.76 4.02 -3.97
CA LEU A 79 -14.12 3.11 -4.92
C LEU A 79 -14.73 3.18 -6.33
N GLY A 80 -16.05 3.22 -6.44
CA GLY A 80 -16.73 3.31 -7.74
C GLY A 80 -16.32 4.54 -8.55
N SER A 81 -16.23 5.70 -7.89
CA SER A 81 -15.78 6.95 -8.53
C SER A 81 -14.31 6.89 -8.91
N ALA A 82 -13.45 6.32 -8.05
CA ALA A 82 -12.03 6.18 -8.35
C ALA A 82 -11.76 5.26 -9.55
N TYR A 83 -12.42 4.10 -9.61
CA TYR A 83 -12.33 3.21 -10.78
C TYR A 83 -12.91 3.87 -12.04
N GLY A 84 -14.00 4.63 -11.92
CA GLY A 84 -14.58 5.38 -13.02
C GLY A 84 -13.63 6.43 -13.59
N VAL A 85 -12.98 7.23 -12.73
CA VAL A 85 -11.98 8.23 -13.13
C VAL A 85 -10.75 7.56 -13.73
N ALA A 86 -10.24 6.49 -13.11
CA ALA A 86 -9.11 5.73 -13.64
C ALA A 86 -9.38 5.20 -15.05
N GLN A 87 -10.58 4.65 -15.29
CA GLN A 87 -10.94 4.17 -16.62
C GLN A 87 -11.18 5.29 -17.63
N ALA A 88 -11.80 6.39 -17.22
CA ALA A 88 -11.96 7.55 -18.11
C ALA A 88 -10.59 8.09 -18.57
N LEU A 89 -9.61 8.16 -17.66
CA LEU A 89 -8.26 8.57 -17.98
C LEU A 89 -7.54 7.57 -18.89
N GLN A 90 -7.70 6.26 -18.63
CA GLN A 90 -7.15 5.21 -19.48
C GLN A 90 -7.72 5.29 -20.91
N ASN A 91 -9.04 5.45 -21.05
CA ASN A 91 -9.69 5.55 -22.36
C ASN A 91 -9.26 6.81 -23.13
N LEU A 92 -9.08 7.94 -22.43
CA LEU A 92 -8.53 9.16 -23.04
C LEU A 92 -7.10 8.92 -23.53
N GLY A 93 -6.25 8.33 -22.69
CA GLY A 93 -4.87 7.99 -23.04
C GLY A 93 -4.79 7.06 -24.24
N LEU A 94 -5.64 6.03 -24.29
CA LEU A 94 -5.75 5.12 -25.43
C LEU A 94 -6.17 5.87 -26.69
N ALA A 95 -7.22 6.70 -26.63
CA ALA A 95 -7.66 7.47 -27.79
C ALA A 95 -6.56 8.39 -28.36
N VAL A 96 -5.87 9.13 -27.49
CA VAL A 96 -4.76 10.02 -27.90
C VAL A 96 -3.58 9.21 -28.43
N SER A 97 -3.17 8.16 -27.74
CA SER A 97 -2.02 7.34 -28.14
C SER A 97 -2.26 6.61 -29.47
N THR A 98 -3.47 6.08 -29.70
CA THR A 98 -3.85 5.44 -30.97
C THR A 98 -3.86 6.45 -32.11
N GLN A 99 -4.36 7.67 -31.89
CA GLN A 99 -4.35 8.70 -32.92
C GLN A 99 -2.92 9.13 -33.29
N LEU A 100 -2.04 9.33 -32.29
CA LEU A 100 -0.64 9.67 -32.51
C LEU A 100 0.11 8.53 -33.21
N ALA A 101 -0.11 7.29 -32.77
CA ALA A 101 0.47 6.10 -33.38
C ALA A 101 0.16 6.01 -34.88
N GLY A 102 -1.09 6.31 -35.27
CA GLY A 102 -1.50 6.36 -36.68
C GLY A 102 -0.69 7.38 -37.50
N VAL A 103 -0.55 8.60 -36.99
CA VAL A 103 0.23 9.65 -37.67
C VAL A 103 1.71 9.29 -37.76
N VAL A 104 2.28 8.69 -36.70
CA VAL A 104 3.68 8.30 -36.65
C VAL A 104 4.00 7.17 -37.62
N VAL A 105 3.14 6.15 -37.70
CA VAL A 105 3.35 5.02 -38.62
C VAL A 105 3.22 5.45 -40.08
N ASP A 106 2.30 6.36 -40.38
CA ASP A 106 2.12 6.90 -41.74
C ASP A 106 3.33 7.74 -42.19
N ALA A 107 3.99 8.43 -41.26
CA ALA A 107 5.14 9.29 -41.55
C ALA A 107 6.48 8.55 -41.63
N GLY A 108 6.73 7.61 -40.73
CA GLY A 108 8.05 6.97 -40.56
C GLY A 108 8.06 5.45 -40.56
N GLY A 109 6.92 4.83 -40.85
CA GLY A 109 6.77 3.38 -40.89
C GLY A 109 6.85 2.72 -39.52
N TYR A 110 7.01 1.39 -39.56
CA TYR A 110 6.91 0.54 -38.38
C TYR A 110 8.01 0.79 -37.32
N LEU A 111 9.25 1.03 -37.75
CA LEU A 111 10.35 1.28 -36.81
C LEU A 111 10.15 2.57 -36.00
N LEU A 112 9.64 3.64 -36.63
CA LEU A 112 9.37 4.89 -35.92
C LEU A 112 8.23 4.72 -34.90
N LEU A 113 7.21 3.93 -35.25
CA LEU A 113 6.12 3.57 -34.35
C LEU A 113 6.61 2.82 -33.10
N GLU A 114 7.48 1.82 -33.28
CA GLU A 114 8.04 1.07 -32.16
C GLU A 114 8.92 1.95 -31.25
N MET A 115 9.71 2.86 -31.84
CA MET A 115 10.50 3.84 -31.08
C MET A 115 9.62 4.83 -30.30
N PHE A 116 8.47 5.21 -30.85
CA PHE A 116 7.48 6.04 -30.15
C PHE A 116 6.93 5.33 -28.90
N PHE A 117 6.54 4.05 -29.02
CA PHE A 117 6.09 3.27 -27.86
C PHE A 117 7.19 3.03 -26.85
N LEU A 118 8.42 2.73 -27.28
CA LEU A 118 9.58 2.62 -26.39
C LEU A 118 9.82 3.91 -25.61
N GLY A 119 9.69 5.08 -26.24
CA GLY A 119 9.79 6.38 -25.58
C GLY A 119 8.78 6.53 -24.43
N TRP A 120 7.52 6.16 -24.67
CA TRP A 120 6.48 6.18 -23.62
C TRP A 120 6.76 5.17 -22.50
N LEU A 121 7.32 4.01 -22.83
CA LEU A 121 7.69 3.00 -21.85
C LEU A 121 8.86 3.42 -20.96
N PHE A 122 9.82 4.20 -21.46
CA PHE A 122 10.85 4.79 -20.61
C PHE A 122 10.29 5.80 -19.62
N VAL A 123 9.32 6.63 -20.03
CA VAL A 123 8.61 7.53 -19.11
C VAL A 123 7.87 6.72 -18.05
N ALA A 124 7.16 5.66 -18.46
CA ALA A 124 6.49 4.75 -17.53
C ALA A 124 7.49 4.08 -16.56
N LEU A 125 8.66 3.66 -17.03
CA LEU A 125 9.71 3.08 -16.20
C LEU A 125 10.20 4.06 -15.13
N ILE A 126 10.41 5.34 -15.48
CA ILE A 126 10.80 6.38 -14.52
C ILE A 126 9.71 6.56 -13.46
N VAL A 127 8.44 6.63 -13.87
CA VAL A 127 7.30 6.75 -12.93
C VAL A 127 7.25 5.54 -12.00
N THR A 128 7.41 4.33 -12.52
CA THR A 128 7.44 3.09 -11.71
C THR A 128 8.62 3.08 -10.74
N LEU A 129 9.79 3.55 -11.15
CA LEU A 129 10.95 3.70 -10.26
C LEU A 129 10.70 4.72 -9.15
N VAL A 130 10.11 5.87 -9.47
CA VAL A 130 9.75 6.88 -8.47
C VAL A 130 8.71 6.33 -7.49
N MET A 131 7.70 5.62 -7.99
CA MET A 131 6.69 4.94 -7.17
C MET A 131 7.33 3.93 -6.22
N TRP A 132 8.26 3.11 -6.71
CA TRP A 132 8.98 2.14 -5.89
C TRP A 132 9.86 2.82 -4.83
N ILE A 133 10.60 3.88 -5.18
CA ILE A 133 11.41 4.65 -4.22
C ILE A 133 10.52 5.29 -3.16
N HIS A 134 9.39 5.89 -3.56
CA HIS A 134 8.46 6.52 -2.64
C HIS A 134 7.83 5.50 -1.68
N ASP A 135 7.41 4.35 -2.19
CA ASP A 135 6.85 3.27 -1.36
C ASP A 135 7.87 2.72 -0.36
N THR A 136 9.12 2.55 -0.79
CA THR A 136 10.22 2.05 0.07
C THR A 136 10.60 3.06 1.17
N ARG A 137 10.41 4.36 0.94
CA ARG A 137 10.85 5.42 1.88
C ARG A 137 9.80 5.88 2.88
N ASN A 138 8.50 5.83 2.55
CA ASN A 138 7.47 6.49 3.35
C ASN A 138 6.63 5.56 4.25
N THR A 139 6.24 4.36 3.80
CA THR A 139 5.20 3.61 4.53
C THR A 139 5.24 2.09 4.41
N GLY A 140 5.85 1.50 3.38
CA GLY A 140 5.82 0.04 3.18
C GLY A 140 4.41 -0.56 2.99
N ILE A 141 3.35 0.26 3.01
CA ILE A 141 1.93 -0.16 2.96
C ILE A 141 1.59 -0.82 1.63
N LEU A 142 2.23 -0.45 0.50
CA LEU A 142 1.98 -1.12 -0.78
C LEU A 142 2.80 -2.40 -0.97
N ASN A 143 3.84 -2.62 -0.15
CA ASN A 143 4.63 -3.85 -0.11
C ASN A 143 4.24 -4.79 1.04
N MET A 144 3.23 -4.45 1.85
CA MET A 144 2.69 -5.36 2.85
C MET A 144 1.99 -6.53 2.16
N THR A 145 2.35 -7.74 2.57
CA THR A 145 1.66 -8.97 2.15
C THR A 145 0.21 -8.96 2.63
N VAL A 146 -0.69 -9.68 1.94
CA VAL A 146 -2.14 -9.74 2.29
C VAL A 146 -2.35 -10.04 3.78
N ALA A 147 -1.57 -10.97 4.34
CA ALA A 147 -1.61 -11.32 5.76
C ALA A 147 -1.19 -10.17 6.72
N GLN A 148 -0.24 -9.33 6.33
CA GLN A 148 0.16 -8.16 7.13
C GLN A 148 -0.87 -7.02 7.04
N ARG A 149 -1.57 -6.93 5.90
CA ARG A 149 -2.61 -5.93 5.70
C ARG A 149 -3.88 -6.25 6.47
N ASP A 150 -4.27 -7.52 6.50
CA ASP A 150 -5.37 -8.00 7.36
C ASP A 150 -5.07 -7.72 8.84
N LEU A 151 -3.83 -7.94 9.29
CA LEU A 151 -3.42 -7.61 10.67
C LEU A 151 -3.47 -6.10 10.96
N TYR A 152 -3.08 -5.25 10.01
CA TYR A 152 -3.16 -3.79 10.17
C TYR A 152 -4.60 -3.29 10.18
N GLU A 153 -5.48 -3.83 9.33
CA GLU A 153 -6.90 -3.48 9.32
C GLU A 153 -7.63 -4.00 10.58
N ILE A 154 -7.29 -5.19 11.07
CA ILE A 154 -7.77 -5.72 12.35
C ILE A 154 -7.32 -4.82 13.51
N GLN A 155 -6.06 -4.39 13.53
CA GLN A 155 -5.50 -3.56 14.60
C GLN A 155 -6.01 -2.11 14.57
N LYS A 156 -6.35 -1.58 13.38
CA LYS A 156 -6.93 -0.24 13.19
C LYS A 156 -8.45 -0.20 13.31
N SER A 157 -9.13 -1.36 13.30
CA SER A 157 -10.58 -1.41 13.44
C SER A 157 -11.04 -0.75 14.75
N PRO A 158 -12.05 0.13 14.73
CA PRO A 158 -12.55 0.79 15.94
C PRO A 158 -13.02 -0.20 17.01
N SER A 159 -13.42 -1.42 16.61
CA SER A 159 -13.74 -2.51 17.54
C SER A 159 -12.53 -3.04 18.29
N MET A 160 -11.37 -3.21 17.65
CA MET A 160 -10.14 -3.67 18.31
C MET A 160 -9.55 -2.56 19.19
N GLN A 161 -9.64 -1.31 18.74
CA GLN A 161 -9.26 -0.15 19.56
C GLN A 161 -10.14 -0.05 20.81
N GLN A 162 -11.45 -0.31 20.71
CA GLN A 162 -12.32 -0.43 21.88
C GLN A 162 -11.96 -1.62 22.77
N VAL A 163 -11.60 -2.78 22.21
CA VAL A 163 -11.18 -3.95 22.99
C VAL A 163 -9.87 -3.68 23.74
N LEU A 164 -8.87 -3.09 23.09
CA LEU A 164 -7.59 -2.72 23.73
C LEU A 164 -7.78 -1.68 24.83
N ILE A 165 -8.60 -0.66 24.59
CA ILE A 165 -8.96 0.32 25.63
C ILE A 165 -9.68 -0.37 26.78
N THR A 166 -10.53 -1.36 26.51
CA THR A 166 -11.25 -2.11 27.55
C THR A 166 -10.31 -3.01 28.36
N GLU A 167 -9.36 -3.69 27.72
CA GLU A 167 -8.32 -4.49 28.39
C GLU A 167 -7.40 -3.61 29.25
N ASP A 168 -6.91 -2.48 28.72
CA ASP A 168 -6.09 -1.53 29.48
C ASP A 168 -6.83 -0.97 30.71
N VAL A 169 -8.14 -0.69 30.57
CA VAL A 169 -8.98 -0.23 31.70
C VAL A 169 -9.19 -1.35 32.72
N LEU A 170 -9.39 -2.59 32.27
CA LEU A 170 -9.53 -3.75 33.17
C LEU A 170 -8.23 -4.07 33.90
N ASP A 171 -7.09 -3.97 33.23
CA ASP A 171 -5.76 -4.18 33.83
C ASP A 171 -5.42 -3.06 34.81
N ALA A 172 -5.70 -1.81 34.47
CA ALA A 172 -5.56 -0.67 35.38
C ALA A 172 -6.44 -0.83 36.63
N ALA A 173 -7.71 -1.20 36.46
CA ALA A 173 -8.61 -1.48 37.58
C ALA A 173 -8.16 -2.69 38.42
N SER A 174 -7.62 -3.73 37.77
CA SER A 174 -7.08 -4.90 38.48
C SER A 174 -5.83 -4.55 39.29
N ASN A 175 -5.00 -3.64 38.79
CA ASN A 175 -3.81 -3.14 39.48
C ASN A 175 -4.19 -2.23 40.66
N GLU A 176 -5.22 -1.38 40.53
CA GLU A 176 -5.74 -0.59 41.66
C GLU A 176 -6.35 -1.47 42.76
N LEU A 177 -6.95 -2.62 42.40
CA LEU A 177 -7.46 -3.59 43.36
C LEU A 177 -6.35 -4.45 43.99
N ASN A 178 -5.23 -4.65 43.29
CA ASN A 178 -4.07 -5.40 43.76
C ASN A 178 -3.01 -4.55 44.46
N GLU A 179 -3.07 -3.21 44.36
CA GLU A 179 -2.35 -2.34 45.27
C GLU A 179 -2.92 -2.61 46.67
N PRO A 180 -2.13 -3.22 47.60
CA PRO A 180 -2.57 -3.22 48.97
C PRO A 180 -2.70 -1.76 49.36
N GLN A 181 -3.83 -1.37 49.97
CA GLN A 181 -3.94 -0.14 50.78
C GLN A 181 -2.84 -0.21 51.84
N SER A 182 -1.63 0.14 51.44
CA SER A 182 -0.40 -0.21 52.13
C SER A 182 -0.03 0.97 53.00
N GLU A 183 -0.34 0.81 54.28
CA GLU A 183 0.33 1.43 55.42
C GLU A 183 0.27 2.95 55.58
N GLN A 184 -0.13 3.74 54.58
CA GLN A 184 -0.09 5.20 54.68
C GLN A 184 -1.24 5.78 55.52
N ASP A 185 -2.46 5.29 55.39
CA ASP A 185 -3.60 5.81 56.17
C ASP A 185 -3.62 5.32 57.63
N ILE A 186 -3.04 4.15 57.92
CA ILE A 186 -3.02 3.62 59.29
C ILE A 186 -1.94 4.32 60.13
N ARG A 187 -0.81 4.75 59.56
CA ARG A 187 0.24 5.45 60.33
C ARG A 187 -0.12 6.89 60.71
N THR A 188 -1.01 7.55 59.96
CA THR A 188 -1.41 8.93 60.25
C THR A 188 -2.42 9.07 61.39
N ASP A 189 -3.19 8.01 61.70
CA ASP A 189 -4.21 8.04 62.76
C ASP A 189 -3.70 7.60 64.15
N ILE A 190 -2.50 7.02 64.24
CA ILE A 190 -1.93 6.49 65.50
C ILE A 190 -0.85 7.43 66.08
N SER A 191 -0.69 8.65 65.56
CA SER A 191 0.13 9.68 66.21
C SER A 191 -0.66 10.29 67.38
N PRO A 192 -0.31 10.00 68.64
CA PRO A 192 -1.11 10.47 69.75
C PRO A 192 -1.00 12.00 69.93
N SER A 193 -2.15 12.64 70.11
CA SER A 193 -2.34 14.10 70.06
C SER A 193 -1.59 14.91 71.13
N TRP A 194 -0.95 14.25 72.10
CA TRP A 194 -0.25 14.92 73.21
C TRP A 194 1.08 15.57 72.80
N GLU A 195 1.69 15.23 71.65
CA GLU A 195 2.89 15.92 71.16
C GLU A 195 2.62 17.39 70.79
N LYS A 196 1.37 17.75 70.50
CA LYS A 196 0.97 19.14 70.20
C LYS A 196 0.78 20.01 71.45
N LEU A 197 0.76 19.43 72.66
CA LEU A 197 0.52 20.16 73.91
C LEU A 197 1.79 20.63 74.64
N ILE A 198 2.98 20.27 74.15
CA ILE A 198 4.26 20.59 74.80
C ILE A 198 4.76 22.01 74.43
N TYR A 199 4.16 22.68 73.44
CA TYR A 199 4.58 24.01 72.95
C TYR A 199 3.56 25.12 73.23
N LEU A 200 2.93 25.16 74.41
CA LEU A 200 2.26 26.38 74.87
C LEU A 200 3.27 27.26 75.62
N PRO A 201 3.69 28.42 75.08
CA PRO A 201 4.57 29.32 75.81
C PRO A 201 3.81 29.94 76.98
N THR A 202 4.23 29.59 78.19
CA THR A 202 3.88 30.32 79.42
C THR A 202 4.44 31.73 79.34
N SER A 203 3.61 32.71 78.96
CA SER A 203 3.90 34.12 79.12
C SER A 203 3.38 34.60 80.47
N THR A 204 4.23 34.48 81.47
CA THR A 204 4.17 35.18 82.76
C THR A 204 4.70 36.62 82.62
N GLU A 205 3.93 37.55 83.17
CA GLU A 205 4.30 38.83 83.81
C GLU A 205 5.03 39.92 82.99
N LEU A 206 4.36 41.05 82.73
CA LEU A 206 4.32 42.25 83.60
C LEU A 206 3.33 43.28 83.05
#